data_AF-A0A0C2WKB4-F1
#
_entry.id   AF-A0A0C2WKB4-F1
#
_cell.length_a   1.000
_cell.length_b   1.000
_cell.length_c   1.000
_cell.angle_alpha   90.00
_cell.angle_beta   90.00
_cell.angle_gamma   90.00
#
_symmetry.space_group_name_H-M   'P 1'
#
loop_
_entity.id
_entity.type
_entity.pdbx_description
1 polymer ?
#
loop_
_entity_poly.entity_id
_entity_poly.type
_entity_poly.pdbx_seq_one_letter_code
_entity_poly.pdbx_strand_id
1 'polypeptide(L)' 'SPCIRLNDDVLREVFIHCISGPERCFVLGEEHSIRKAPQLSVSRVCSSWRDIALLTPQLWNKISI' A
#
# COMPACT_ATOMS: atom_id res chain seq x y z
N SER A 1 -9.42 7.05 14.49
CA SER A 1 -8.21 6.54 15.15
C SER A 1 -7.08 7.52 14.97
N PRO A 2 -6.33 7.89 16.03
CA PRO A 2 -5.24 8.83 15.90
C PRO A 2 -4.02 8.06 15.36
N CYS A 3 -3.94 7.95 14.04
CA CYS A 3 -2.67 7.67 13.41
C CYS A 3 -1.77 8.86 13.78
N ILE A 4 -0.71 8.58 14.52
CA ILE A 4 0.42 9.47 14.82
C ILE A 4 0.62 10.41 13.62
N ARG A 5 0.66 11.74 13.83
CA ARG A 5 0.82 12.74 12.76
C ARG A 5 2.23 12.70 12.14
N LEU A 6 2.59 11.55 11.59
CA LEU A 6 3.67 11.43 10.64
C LEU A 6 3.31 12.29 9.42
N ASN A 7 4.31 12.98 8.89
CA ASN A 7 4.17 13.67 7.62
C ASN A 7 3.82 12.64 6.52
N ASP A 8 2.91 13.02 5.62
CA ASP A 8 2.46 12.22 4.49
C ASP A 8 3.63 11.66 3.66
N ASP A 9 4.71 12.42 3.49
CA ASP A 9 5.93 11.99 2.80
C ASP A 9 6.62 10.82 3.52
N VAL A 10 6.72 10.90 4.85
CA VAL A 10 7.33 9.82 5.64
C VAL A 10 6.44 8.58 5.60
N LEU A 11 5.12 8.78 5.70
CA LEU A 11 4.18 7.67 5.61
C LEU A 11 4.20 7.01 4.22
N ARG A 12 4.33 7.80 3.16
CA ARG A 12 4.52 7.33 1.78
C ARG A 12 5.76 6.46 1.67
N GLU A 13 6.90 6.93 2.17
CA GLU A 13 8.15 6.16 2.13
C GLU A 13 8.01 4.84 2.90
N VAL A 14 7.34 4.84 4.06
CA VAL A 14 7.03 3.60 4.79
C VAL A 14 6.20 2.64 3.91
N PHE A 15 5.16 3.12 3.23
CA PHE A 15 4.33 2.27 2.36
C PHE A 15 5.14 1.65 1.23
N ILE A 16 6.02 2.42 0.59
CA ILE A 16 6.90 1.95 -0.48
C ILE A 16 7.79 0.83 0.05
N HIS A 17 8.46 1.03 1.19
CA HIS A 17 9.32 0.00 1.80
C HIS A 17 8.52 -1.25 2.21
N CYS A 18 7.27 -1.10 2.63
CA CYS A 18 6.38 -2.23 2.92
C CYS A 18 6.03 -3.06 1.67
N ILE A 19 6.26 -2.57 0.45
CA ILE A 19 5.94 -3.30 -0.78
C ILE A 19 7.14 -3.60 -1.69
N SER A 20 8.33 -3.03 -1.44
CA SER A 20 9.52 -3.17 -2.30
C SER A 20 10.17 -4.56 -2.37
N GLY A 21 9.49 -5.62 -1.91
CA GLY A 21 10.00 -7.00 -2.02
C GLY A 21 9.90 -7.56 -3.45
N PRO A 22 10.81 -8.46 -3.86
CA PRO A 22 10.76 -9.11 -5.18
C PRO A 22 9.50 -9.97 -5.38
N GLU A 23 8.90 -10.47 -4.29
CA GLU A 23 7.70 -11.32 -4.31
C GLU A 23 6.38 -10.54 -4.29
N ARG A 24 6.42 -9.20 -4.24
CA ARG A 24 5.23 -8.37 -4.00
C ARG A 24 4.72 -7.77 -5.32
N CYS A 25 4.10 -8.62 -6.13
CA CYS A 25 3.32 -8.24 -7.32
C CYS A 25 1.83 -8.38 -7.01
N PHE A 26 1.00 -7.47 -7.52
CA PHE A 26 -0.45 -7.61 -7.43
C PHE A 26 -0.94 -8.45 -8.62
N VAL A 27 -1.45 -9.67 -8.37
CA VAL A 27 -1.80 -10.64 -9.42
C VAL A 27 -3.31 -10.76 -9.56
N LEU A 28 -3.89 -10.19 -10.61
CA LEU A 28 -5.34 -10.25 -10.82
C LEU A 28 -5.85 -11.70 -10.86
N GLY A 29 -6.98 -11.97 -10.22
CA GLY A 29 -7.59 -13.31 -10.19
C GLY A 29 -7.18 -14.20 -9.00
N GLU A 30 -6.17 -13.82 -8.21
CA GLU A 30 -5.88 -14.51 -6.95
C GLU A 30 -6.81 -14.06 -5.80
N GLU A 31 -7.06 -14.98 -4.85
CA GLU A 31 -7.70 -14.65 -3.58
C GLU A 31 -6.73 -13.82 -2.73
N HIS A 32 -6.91 -12.50 -2.77
CA HIS A 32 -6.08 -11.58 -2.01
C HIS A 32 -6.65 -11.40 -0.61
N SER A 33 -6.17 -12.22 0.31
CA SER A 33 -6.20 -11.84 1.72
C SER A 33 -5.44 -10.53 1.90
N ILE A 34 -5.91 -9.66 2.80
CA ILE A 34 -5.24 -8.40 3.18
C ILE A 34 -3.75 -8.68 3.51
N ARG A 35 -3.44 -9.84 4.09
CA ARG A 35 -2.08 -10.28 4.44
C ARG A 35 -1.17 -10.54 3.24
N LYS A 36 -1.74 -10.86 2.07
CA LYS A 36 -1.02 -11.18 0.83
C LYS A 36 -0.86 -9.98 -0.10
N ALA A 37 -1.67 -8.94 0.10
CA ALA A 37 -1.66 -7.71 -0.69
C ALA A 37 -1.30 -6.50 0.20
N PRO A 38 0.00 -6.24 0.45
CA PRO A 38 0.42 -5.15 1.31
C PRO A 38 -0.02 -3.76 0.81
N GLN A 39 -0.17 -3.57 -0.51
CA GLN A 39 -0.79 -2.39 -1.11
C GLN A 39 -2.22 -2.17 -0.60
N LEU A 40 -3.03 -3.25 -0.58
CA LEU A 40 -4.40 -3.20 -0.08
C LEU A 40 -4.44 -3.01 1.44
N SER A 41 -3.50 -3.61 2.17
CA SER A 41 -3.36 -3.42 3.62
C SER A 41 -3.21 -1.94 3.99
N VAL A 42 -2.26 -1.23 3.38
CA VAL A 42 -2.01 0.18 3.73
C VAL A 42 -3.16 1.09 3.31
N SER A 43 -3.84 0.80 2.20
CA SER A 43 -4.98 1.61 1.71
C SER A 43 -6.29 1.48 2.52
N ARG A 44 -6.40 0.47 3.41
CA ARG A 44 -7.65 0.14 4.12
C ARG A 44 -7.67 0.55 5.59
N VAL A 45 -6.60 1.15 6.12
CA VAL A 45 -6.49 1.51 7.54
C VAL A 45 -7.42 2.66 7.94
N CYS A 46 -7.35 3.80 7.23
CA CYS A 46 -8.20 4.96 7.45
C CYS A 46 -8.31 5.79 6.16
N SER A 47 -9.12 6.86 6.14
CA SER A 47 -9.27 7.73 4.96
C SER A 47 -7.94 8.40 4.57
N SER A 48 -7.22 8.98 5.53
CA SER A 48 -5.93 9.64 5.26
C SER A 48 -4.89 8.67 4.66
N TRP A 49 -4.77 7.44 5.16
CA TRP A 49 -3.86 6.45 4.59
C TRP A 49 -4.28 6.04 3.18
N ARG A 50 -5.59 5.96 2.93
CA ARG A 50 -6.12 5.68 1.60
C ARG A 50 -5.76 6.79 0.62
N ASP A 51 -5.92 8.05 1.01
CA ASP A 51 -5.59 9.19 0.17
C ASP A 51 -4.10 9.19 -0.20
N ILE A 52 -3.22 8.96 0.78
CA ILE A 52 -1.76 8.85 0.56
C ILE A 52 -1.44 7.67 -0.35
N ALA A 53 -2.03 6.49 -0.12
CA ALA A 53 -1.79 5.32 -0.94
C ALA A 53 -2.25 5.52 -2.40
N LEU A 54 -3.38 6.20 -2.63
CA LEU A 54 -3.87 6.54 -3.97
C LEU A 54 -2.97 7.58 -4.66
N LEU A 55 -2.41 8.52 -3.91
CA LEU A 55 -1.46 9.53 -4.41
C LEU A 55 -0.02 9.01 -4.56
N THR A 56 0.22 7.71 -4.34
CA THR A 56 1.54 7.08 -4.45
C THR A 56 1.56 6.03 -5.56
N PRO A 57 1.79 6.43 -6.84
CA PRO A 57 1.77 5.52 -7.99
C PRO A 57 2.73 4.34 -7.89
N GLN A 58 3.84 4.49 -7.15
CA GLN A 58 4.83 3.43 -6.92
C GLN A 58 4.22 2.22 -6.19
N LEU A 59 3.10 2.40 -5.48
CA LEU A 59 2.39 1.29 -4.86
C LEU A 59 1.73 0.36 -5.87
N TRP A 60 1.40 0.87 -7.05
CA TRP A 60 0.53 0.21 -8.03
C TRP A 60 1.25 -0.12 -9.34
N ASN A 61 2.59 -0.04 -9.38
CA ASN A 61 3.38 -0.20 -10.60
C ASN A 61 3.69 -1.66 -10.99
N LYS A 62 3.47 -2.62 -10.09
CA LYS A 62 3.72 -4.05 -10.31
C LYS A 62 2.40 -4.82 -10.29
N ILE A 63 1.77 -4.92 -11.45
CA ILE A 63 0.50 -5.65 -11.65
C ILE A 63 0.74 -6.73 -12.70
N SER A 64 0.33 -7.96 -12.40
CA SER A 64 0.27 -9.07 -13.34
C SER A 64 -1.19 -9.46 -13.60
N ILE A 65 -1.47 -9.87 -14.83
CA ILE A 65 -2.76 -10.40 -15.28
C ILE A 65 -2.69 -11.93 -15.25
#